data_AF-A0A1H7KKN7-F1
#
_entry.id   AF-A0A1H7KKN7-F1
#
_cell.length_a   1.000
_cell.length_b   1.000
_cell.length_c   1.000
_cell.angle_alpha   90.00
_cell.angle_beta   90.00
_cell.angle_gamma   90.00
#
_symmetry.space_group_name_H-M   'P 1'
#
loop_
_entity.id
_entity.type
_entity.pdbx_description
1 polymer ?
#
loop_
_entity_poly.entity_id
_entity_poly.type
_entity_poly.pdbx_seq_one_letter_code
_entity_poly.pdbx_strand_id
1 'polypeptide(L)'
;MKNLKSLLTYPFEGRVHPQAVVLENQVNLWLDDCHFLPESFRQKEQKIRVGHWVASNWPDAPYERLIPMARWFLGGFLHDDHHTKLPLKELVRVTMRIDDVWKGAAITPEDNEIVRQFGIATDELRRFAPPEWVDRYLWHNRLFFEGIMSEAYYNFKNIYPSVEEYIDIRDKTMGGQALCDLTEVASCTILPYEIYLHPTIQRIIKLSGYLMGWANDIYSMEKEKNDNETLNLVLVIQHTRNCTLESALKAAIQLHDDHLMEFLRLRSKLPDFHEHNEDVERYVSSIELMIHGHLIWIRQASRYEVELQ
;
A
#
# COMPACT_ATOMS: atom_id res chain seq x y z
N MET A 1 8.81 -2.33 28.97
CA MET A 1 7.95 -2.39 27.76
C MET A 1 8.11 -1.09 27.00
N LYS A 2 8.74 -1.10 25.81
CA LYS A 2 8.70 0.06 24.91
C LYS A 2 7.30 0.14 24.32
N ASN A 3 6.67 1.31 24.36
CA ASN A 3 5.39 1.54 23.71
C ASN A 3 5.58 1.34 22.20
N LEU A 4 5.03 0.27 21.62
CA LEU A 4 5.13 0.00 20.18
C LEU A 4 4.65 1.20 19.35
N LYS A 5 3.69 2.00 19.86
CA LYS A 5 3.17 3.21 19.21
C LYS A 5 4.20 4.32 18.99
N SER A 6 5.43 4.21 19.51
CA SER A 6 6.49 5.22 19.32
C SER A 6 7.76 4.69 18.65
N LEU A 7 7.71 3.54 17.95
CA LEU A 7 8.91 2.96 17.33
C LEU A 7 9.47 3.79 16.18
N LEU A 8 8.61 4.35 15.33
CA LEU A 8 8.99 5.15 14.17
C LEU A 8 8.53 6.60 14.33
N THR A 9 9.27 7.58 13.80
CA THR A 9 8.83 8.98 13.82
C THR A 9 9.22 9.66 12.53
N TYR A 10 8.32 10.48 11.99
CA TYR A 10 8.60 11.29 10.82
C TYR A 10 8.68 12.78 11.19
N PRO A 11 9.54 13.57 10.52
CA PRO A 11 9.70 14.99 10.81
C PRO A 11 8.62 15.87 10.15
N PHE A 12 7.75 15.31 9.30
CA PHE A 12 6.65 16.01 8.63
C PHE A 12 5.33 15.76 9.36
N GLU A 13 4.41 16.73 9.33
CA GLU A 13 3.12 16.67 10.03
C GLU A 13 2.16 15.65 9.40
N GLY A 14 1.49 14.87 10.24
CA GLY A 14 0.49 13.91 9.82
C GLY A 14 -0.91 14.49 9.94
N ARG A 15 -1.74 14.30 8.91
CA ARG A 15 -3.11 14.83 8.85
C ARG A 15 -4.07 13.75 8.34
N VAL A 16 -5.36 13.95 8.58
CA VAL A 16 -6.44 13.09 8.09
C VAL A 16 -7.48 13.96 7.38
N HIS A 17 -7.95 13.52 6.22
CA HIS A 17 -8.96 14.25 5.45
C HIS A 17 -10.22 14.51 6.32
N PRO A 18 -10.79 15.73 6.31
CA PRO A 18 -11.95 16.07 7.16
C PRO A 18 -13.18 15.17 6.95
N GLN A 19 -13.31 14.58 5.76
CA GLN A 19 -14.40 13.67 5.41
C GLN A 19 -14.05 12.18 5.59
N ALA A 20 -13.03 11.83 6.40
CA ALA A 20 -12.63 10.44 6.62
C ALA A 20 -13.79 9.53 7.08
N VAL A 21 -14.66 10.03 7.96
CA VAL A 21 -15.83 9.28 8.43
C VAL A 21 -16.83 9.03 7.30
N VAL A 22 -17.02 10.00 6.41
CA VAL A 22 -17.93 9.86 5.26
C VAL A 22 -17.39 8.83 4.28
N LEU A 23 -16.09 8.89 3.98
CA LEU A 23 -15.43 7.92 3.10
C LEU A 23 -15.46 6.51 3.69
N GLU A 24 -15.20 6.38 4.99
CA GLU A 24 -15.28 5.11 5.70
C GLU A 24 -16.69 4.49 5.64
N ASN A 25 -17.73 5.29 5.89
CA ASN A 25 -19.11 4.81 5.76
C ASN A 25 -19.42 4.37 4.33
N GLN A 26 -18.94 5.11 3.32
CA GLN A 26 -19.11 4.75 1.92
C GLN A 26 -18.43 3.42 1.56
N VAL A 27 -17.22 3.18 2.07
CA VAL A 27 -16.51 1.91 1.87
C VAL A 27 -17.24 0.75 2.54
N ASN A 28 -17.77 0.96 3.75
CA ASN A 28 -18.52 -0.07 4.47
C ASN A 28 -19.80 -0.49 3.73
N LEU A 29 -20.46 0.44 3.03
CA LEU A 29 -21.60 0.09 2.16
C LEU A 29 -21.18 -0.83 0.99
N TRP A 30 -20.07 -0.53 0.31
CA TRP A 30 -19.55 -1.40 -0.76
C TRP A 30 -19.08 -2.76 -0.22
N LEU A 31 -18.53 -2.79 1.00
CA LEU A 31 -18.17 -4.04 1.66
C LEU A 31 -19.41 -4.88 1.94
N ASP A 32 -20.52 -4.28 2.38
CA ASP A 32 -21.79 -4.99 2.63
C ASP A 32 -22.35 -5.66 1.35
N ASP A 33 -22.13 -5.05 0.19
CA ASP A 33 -22.49 -5.60 -1.13
C ASP A 33 -21.65 -6.83 -1.53
N CYS A 34 -20.55 -7.12 -0.83
CA CYS A 34 -19.73 -8.31 -1.03
C CYS A 34 -20.41 -9.56 -0.41
N HIS A 35 -21.62 -9.91 -0.89
CA HIS A 35 -22.46 -10.98 -0.35
C HIS A 35 -21.86 -12.39 -0.50
N PHE A 36 -20.89 -12.58 -1.41
CA PHE A 36 -20.17 -13.84 -1.58
C PHE A 36 -19.21 -14.13 -0.41
N LEU A 37 -18.85 -13.12 0.39
CA LEU A 37 -18.08 -13.28 1.60
C LEU A 37 -19.01 -13.57 2.80
N PRO A 38 -18.58 -14.34 3.80
CA PRO A 38 -19.34 -14.49 5.05
C PRO A 38 -19.52 -13.15 5.77
N GLU A 39 -20.65 -12.95 6.46
CA GLU A 39 -20.90 -11.74 7.24
C GLU A 39 -19.83 -11.51 8.31
N SER A 40 -19.42 -12.58 9.01
CA SER A 40 -18.34 -12.51 10.00
C SER A 40 -17.00 -12.07 9.41
N PHE A 41 -16.73 -12.43 8.16
CA PHE A 41 -15.56 -11.95 7.43
C PHE A 41 -15.70 -10.45 7.16
N ARG A 42 -16.82 -10.00 6.58
CA ARG A 42 -17.05 -8.56 6.34
C ARG A 42 -16.94 -7.72 7.62
N GLN A 43 -17.51 -8.17 8.73
CA GLN A 43 -17.40 -7.47 10.03
C GLN A 43 -15.95 -7.39 10.55
N LYS A 44 -15.11 -8.39 10.25
CA LYS A 44 -13.66 -8.34 10.54
C LYS A 44 -12.99 -7.30 9.66
N GLU A 45 -13.29 -7.28 8.37
CA GLU A 45 -12.72 -6.36 7.38
C GLU A 45 -13.09 -4.89 7.66
N GLN A 46 -14.28 -4.60 8.19
CA GLN A 46 -14.65 -3.25 8.65
C GLN A 46 -13.65 -2.66 9.67
N LYS A 47 -12.97 -3.51 10.46
CA LYS A 47 -11.95 -3.07 11.43
C LYS A 47 -10.66 -2.59 10.77
N ILE A 48 -10.45 -2.92 9.48
CA ILE A 48 -9.34 -2.40 8.68
C ILE A 48 -9.52 -0.90 8.46
N ARG A 49 -10.74 -0.36 8.45
CA ARG A 49 -11.00 1.08 8.26
C ARG A 49 -10.34 1.63 6.98
N VAL A 50 -10.63 1.02 5.85
CA VAL A 50 -10.01 1.31 4.55
C VAL A 50 -10.25 2.77 4.12
N GLY A 51 -11.45 3.31 4.34
CA GLY A 51 -11.75 4.71 4.03
C GLY A 51 -10.92 5.66 4.89
N HIS A 52 -10.74 5.34 6.18
CA HIS A 52 -9.84 6.09 7.05
C HIS A 52 -8.38 6.01 6.59
N TRP A 53 -7.92 4.84 6.12
CA TRP A 53 -6.58 4.68 5.57
C TRP A 53 -6.37 5.61 4.38
N VAL A 54 -7.27 5.58 3.38
CA VAL A 54 -7.19 6.46 2.21
C VAL A 54 -7.22 7.93 2.61
N ALA A 55 -8.15 8.31 3.49
CA ALA A 55 -8.26 9.67 4.01
C ALA A 55 -7.02 10.15 4.79
N SER A 56 -6.26 9.23 5.40
CA SER A 56 -5.02 9.57 6.11
C SER A 56 -3.86 9.74 5.14
N ASN A 57 -3.79 8.94 4.08
CA ASN A 57 -2.70 8.99 3.09
C ASN A 57 -2.77 10.23 2.18
N TRP A 58 -3.99 10.71 1.88
CA TRP A 58 -4.18 11.88 1.02
C TRP A 58 -5.13 12.90 1.66
N PRO A 59 -4.70 13.59 2.73
CA PRO A 59 -5.57 14.44 3.54
C PRO A 59 -6.04 15.72 2.85
N ASP A 60 -5.34 16.15 1.79
CA ASP A 60 -5.62 17.38 1.03
C ASP A 60 -6.27 17.11 -0.34
N ALA A 61 -6.49 15.85 -0.72
CA ALA A 61 -7.04 15.53 -2.02
C ALA A 61 -8.50 15.98 -2.15
N PRO A 62 -8.94 16.46 -3.32
CA PRO A 62 -10.36 16.63 -3.59
C PRO A 62 -11.13 15.34 -3.32
N TYR A 63 -12.23 15.44 -2.58
CA TYR A 63 -12.96 14.27 -2.07
C TYR A 63 -13.39 13.31 -3.18
N GLU A 64 -13.78 13.82 -4.35
CA GLU A 64 -14.19 13.04 -5.50
C GLU A 64 -13.08 12.13 -6.05
N ARG A 65 -11.80 12.47 -5.83
CA ARG A 65 -10.66 11.65 -6.22
C ARG A 65 -10.40 10.52 -5.23
N LEU A 66 -10.76 10.71 -3.95
CA LEU A 66 -10.63 9.69 -2.92
C LEU A 66 -11.61 8.52 -3.10
N ILE A 67 -12.76 8.75 -3.74
CA ILE A 67 -13.81 7.74 -3.97
C ILE A 67 -13.27 6.53 -4.75
N PRO A 68 -12.73 6.68 -5.97
CA PRO A 68 -12.22 5.53 -6.71
C PRO A 68 -10.96 4.93 -6.08
N MET A 69 -10.17 5.73 -5.37
CA MET A 69 -9.02 5.24 -4.62
C MET A 69 -9.47 4.29 -3.50
N ALA A 70 -10.41 4.72 -2.66
CA ALA A 70 -10.98 3.88 -1.60
C ALA A 70 -11.64 2.61 -2.15
N ARG A 71 -12.25 2.71 -3.33
CA ARG A 71 -12.80 1.56 -4.04
C ARG A 71 -11.72 0.55 -4.41
N TRP A 72 -10.63 1.02 -5.02
CA TRP A 72 -9.49 0.19 -5.36
C TRP A 72 -8.91 -0.49 -4.11
N PHE A 73 -8.72 0.27 -3.02
CA PHE A 73 -8.16 -0.28 -1.78
C PHE A 73 -9.08 -1.28 -1.09
N LEU A 74 -10.41 -1.09 -1.14
CA LEU A 74 -11.34 -2.14 -0.68
C LEU A 74 -11.10 -3.44 -1.45
N GLY A 75 -11.03 -3.37 -2.78
CA GLY A 75 -10.70 -4.52 -3.62
C GLY A 75 -9.33 -5.12 -3.29
N GLY A 76 -8.31 -4.29 -3.08
CA GLY A 76 -6.95 -4.69 -2.71
C GLY A 76 -6.87 -5.44 -1.39
N PHE A 77 -7.42 -4.87 -0.31
CA PHE A 77 -7.44 -5.52 1.01
C PHE A 77 -8.24 -6.82 0.99
N LEU A 78 -9.41 -6.83 0.34
CA LEU A 78 -10.18 -8.06 0.19
C LEU A 78 -9.45 -9.09 -0.66
N HIS A 79 -8.72 -8.68 -1.70
CA HIS A 79 -7.94 -9.60 -2.52
C HIS A 79 -6.81 -10.25 -1.70
N ASP A 80 -6.12 -9.46 -0.89
CA ASP A 80 -5.06 -9.91 0.01
C ASP A 80 -5.60 -10.82 1.12
N ASP A 81 -6.61 -10.39 1.89
CA ASP A 81 -7.12 -11.13 3.06
C ASP A 81 -7.97 -12.37 2.67
N HIS A 82 -8.61 -12.39 1.49
CA HIS A 82 -9.44 -13.51 1.02
C HIS A 82 -8.71 -14.43 0.03
N HIS A 83 -8.22 -13.92 -1.10
CA HIS A 83 -7.77 -14.79 -2.20
C HIS A 83 -6.40 -15.42 -1.93
N THR A 84 -5.51 -14.78 -1.16
CA THR A 84 -4.21 -15.38 -0.80
C THR A 84 -4.36 -16.62 0.08
N LYS A 85 -5.50 -16.77 0.76
CA LYS A 85 -5.84 -17.95 1.58
C LYS A 85 -6.53 -19.06 0.76
N LEU A 86 -6.84 -18.82 -0.52
CA LEU A 86 -7.36 -19.82 -1.44
C LEU A 86 -6.22 -20.59 -2.14
N PRO A 87 -6.50 -21.75 -2.78
CA PRO A 87 -5.51 -22.42 -3.60
C PRO A 87 -4.92 -21.48 -4.67
N LEU A 88 -3.61 -21.54 -4.91
CA LEU A 88 -2.88 -20.66 -5.83
C LEU A 88 -3.55 -20.51 -7.22
N LYS A 89 -4.15 -21.59 -7.74
CA LYS A 89 -4.89 -21.56 -9.01
C LYS A 89 -6.08 -20.58 -9.01
N GLU A 90 -6.78 -20.41 -7.88
CA GLU A 90 -7.92 -19.50 -7.77
C GLU A 90 -7.44 -18.06 -7.63
N LEU A 91 -6.35 -17.82 -6.87
CA LEU A 91 -5.69 -16.52 -6.82
C LEU A 91 -5.29 -16.07 -8.24
N VAL A 92 -4.56 -16.91 -8.97
CA VAL A 92 -4.15 -16.64 -10.35
C VAL A 92 -5.36 -16.37 -11.25
N ARG A 93 -6.41 -17.19 -11.15
CA ARG A 93 -7.62 -17.03 -11.95
C ARG A 93 -8.27 -15.66 -11.73
N VAL A 94 -8.44 -15.24 -10.48
CA VAL A 94 -9.07 -13.95 -10.16
C VAL A 94 -8.16 -12.79 -10.56
N THR A 95 -6.86 -12.87 -10.32
CA THR A 95 -5.87 -11.87 -10.74
C THR A 95 -5.87 -11.69 -12.27
N MET A 96 -5.88 -12.78 -13.04
CA MET A 96 -6.01 -12.71 -14.50
C MET A 96 -7.32 -12.08 -14.94
N ARG A 97 -8.42 -12.39 -14.24
CA ARG A 97 -9.72 -11.81 -14.55
C ARG A 97 -9.76 -10.29 -14.32
N ILE A 98 -9.11 -9.81 -13.25
CA ILE A 98 -8.95 -8.36 -13.00
C ILE A 98 -8.17 -7.71 -14.16
N ASP A 99 -7.07 -8.33 -14.59
CA ASP A 99 -6.26 -7.82 -15.71
C ASP A 99 -7.02 -7.81 -17.05
N ASP A 100 -7.85 -8.82 -17.32
CA ASP A 100 -8.71 -8.84 -18.50
C ASP A 100 -9.70 -7.67 -18.50
N VAL A 101 -10.32 -7.36 -17.36
CA VAL A 101 -11.20 -6.19 -17.20
C VAL A 101 -10.43 -4.90 -17.44
N TRP A 102 -9.22 -4.76 -16.90
CA TRP A 102 -8.35 -3.61 -17.16
C TRP A 102 -7.96 -3.45 -18.63
N LYS A 103 -7.86 -4.55 -19.38
CA LYS A 103 -7.65 -4.56 -20.84
C LYS A 103 -8.92 -4.29 -21.65
N GLY A 104 -10.06 -4.09 -21.01
CA GLY A 104 -11.33 -3.73 -21.65
C GLY A 104 -12.33 -4.87 -21.79
N ALA A 105 -12.12 -6.03 -21.17
CA ALA A 105 -13.16 -7.05 -21.08
C ALA A 105 -14.34 -6.53 -20.25
N ALA A 106 -15.57 -6.80 -20.70
CA ALA A 106 -16.75 -6.43 -19.95
C ALA A 106 -16.82 -7.18 -18.61
N ILE A 107 -17.23 -6.48 -17.54
CA ILE A 107 -17.63 -7.10 -16.27
C ILE A 107 -18.93 -7.89 -16.50
N THR A 108 -18.99 -9.12 -16.02
CA THR A 108 -20.16 -10.00 -16.18
C THR A 108 -20.83 -10.31 -14.84
N PRO A 109 -22.06 -10.88 -14.82
CA PRO A 109 -22.72 -11.30 -13.58
C PRO A 109 -21.93 -12.35 -12.78
N GLU A 110 -21.08 -13.13 -13.42
CA GLU A 110 -20.26 -14.18 -12.80
C GLU A 110 -19.03 -13.63 -12.06
N ASP A 111 -18.62 -12.40 -12.33
CA ASP A 111 -17.53 -11.76 -11.60
C ASP A 111 -17.92 -11.55 -10.13
N ASN A 112 -16.97 -11.72 -9.22
CA ASN A 112 -17.20 -11.39 -7.82
C ASN A 112 -17.04 -9.88 -7.59
N GLU A 113 -17.47 -9.40 -6.43
CA GLU A 113 -17.46 -7.97 -6.14
C GLU A 113 -16.04 -7.38 -6.16
N ILE A 114 -15.01 -8.15 -5.80
CA ILE A 114 -13.61 -7.69 -5.85
C ILE A 114 -13.20 -7.31 -7.29
N VAL A 115 -13.51 -8.17 -8.27
CA VAL A 115 -13.26 -7.85 -9.70
C VAL A 115 -14.02 -6.60 -10.13
N ARG A 116 -15.30 -6.48 -9.72
CA ARG A 116 -16.12 -5.30 -10.04
C ARG A 116 -15.53 -4.02 -9.46
N GLN A 117 -15.14 -4.02 -8.19
CA GLN A 117 -14.57 -2.86 -7.52
C GLN A 117 -13.28 -2.38 -8.22
N PHE A 118 -12.40 -3.29 -8.65
CA PHE A 118 -11.21 -2.93 -9.43
C PHE A 118 -11.54 -2.30 -10.79
N GLY A 119 -12.52 -2.85 -11.52
CA GLY A 119 -12.95 -2.30 -12.81
C GLY A 119 -13.58 -0.92 -12.67
N ILE A 120 -14.55 -0.77 -11.77
CA ILE A 120 -15.23 0.50 -11.51
C ILE A 120 -14.23 1.57 -11.04
N ALA A 121 -13.32 1.23 -10.12
CA ALA A 121 -12.31 2.15 -9.63
C ALA A 121 -11.42 2.68 -10.77
N THR A 122 -11.01 1.79 -11.67
CA THR A 122 -10.18 2.15 -12.83
C THR A 122 -10.93 3.07 -13.79
N ASP A 123 -12.19 2.76 -14.10
CA ASP A 123 -13.02 3.59 -14.98
C ASP A 123 -13.32 4.97 -14.39
N GLU A 124 -13.53 5.05 -13.08
CA GLU A 124 -13.68 6.33 -12.37
C GLU A 124 -12.35 7.13 -12.39
N LEU A 125 -11.19 6.49 -12.21
CA LEU A 125 -9.87 7.14 -12.28
C LEU A 125 -9.55 7.73 -13.66
N ARG A 126 -10.07 7.14 -14.75
CA ARG A 126 -9.91 7.68 -16.12
C ARG A 126 -10.44 9.12 -16.29
N ARG A 127 -11.28 9.59 -15.36
CA ARG A 127 -11.78 10.98 -15.35
C ARG A 127 -10.77 12.00 -14.82
N PHE A 128 -9.74 11.53 -14.10
CA PHE A 128 -8.80 12.39 -13.36
C PHE A 128 -7.37 12.35 -13.89
N ALA A 129 -7.08 11.45 -14.83
CA ALA A 129 -5.76 11.24 -15.38
C ALA A 129 -5.79 10.87 -16.87
N PRO A 130 -4.76 11.23 -17.65
CA PRO A 130 -4.67 10.91 -19.07
C PRO A 130 -4.45 9.40 -19.29
N PRO A 131 -4.75 8.87 -20.50
CA PRO A 131 -4.59 7.44 -20.81
C PRO A 131 -3.21 6.87 -20.49
N GLU A 132 -2.15 7.63 -20.76
CA GLU A 132 -0.76 7.21 -20.53
C GLU A 132 -0.45 7.02 -19.03
N TRP A 133 -1.05 7.84 -18.16
CA TRP A 133 -0.97 7.64 -16.72
C TRP A 133 -1.72 6.37 -16.32
N VAL A 134 -2.89 6.10 -16.91
CA VAL A 134 -3.69 4.90 -16.60
C VAL A 134 -2.92 3.64 -16.99
N ASP A 135 -2.28 3.63 -18.16
CA ASP A 135 -1.47 2.49 -18.61
C ASP A 135 -0.31 2.22 -17.64
N ARG A 136 0.38 3.28 -17.17
CA ARG A 136 1.44 3.17 -16.16
C ARG A 136 0.90 2.66 -14.83
N TYR A 137 -0.22 3.21 -14.36
CA TYR A 137 -0.88 2.78 -13.12
C TYR A 137 -1.23 1.29 -13.18
N LEU A 138 -1.86 0.84 -14.27
CA LEU A 138 -2.23 -0.56 -14.47
C LEU A 138 -0.98 -1.46 -14.55
N TRP A 139 0.12 -0.99 -15.13
CA TRP A 139 1.39 -1.70 -15.09
C TRP A 139 1.93 -1.89 -13.67
N HIS A 140 1.98 -0.83 -12.86
CA HIS A 140 2.43 -0.95 -11.46
C HIS A 140 1.53 -1.85 -10.62
N ASN A 141 0.22 -1.86 -10.90
CA ASN A 141 -0.70 -2.79 -10.26
C ASN A 141 -0.47 -4.26 -10.65
N ARG A 142 -0.04 -4.53 -11.88
CA ARG A 142 0.38 -5.90 -12.27
C ARG A 142 1.63 -6.34 -11.51
N LEU A 143 2.59 -5.44 -11.28
CA LEU A 143 3.76 -5.73 -10.46
C LEU A 143 3.35 -6.05 -9.02
N PHE A 144 2.39 -5.31 -8.46
CA PHE A 144 1.82 -5.61 -7.15
C PHE A 144 1.20 -7.03 -7.09
N PHE A 145 0.40 -7.40 -8.09
CA PHE A 145 -0.17 -8.75 -8.17
C PHE A 145 0.89 -9.85 -8.35
N GLU A 146 1.96 -9.58 -9.11
CA GLU A 146 3.12 -10.47 -9.20
C GLU A 146 3.81 -10.66 -7.83
N GLY A 147 3.92 -9.57 -7.07
CA GLY A 147 4.37 -9.59 -5.68
C GLY A 147 3.51 -10.51 -4.82
N ILE A 148 2.18 -10.35 -4.83
CA ILE A 148 1.25 -11.17 -4.04
C ILE A 148 1.43 -12.66 -4.37
N MET A 149 1.57 -13.01 -5.66
CA MET A 149 1.80 -14.40 -6.07
C MET A 149 3.14 -14.94 -5.53
N SER A 150 4.18 -14.09 -5.52
CA SER A 150 5.49 -14.44 -4.97
C SER A 150 5.40 -14.67 -3.46
N GLU A 151 4.77 -13.76 -2.73
CA GLU A 151 4.54 -13.89 -1.28
C GLU A 151 3.72 -15.14 -0.92
N ALA A 152 2.62 -15.39 -1.64
CA ALA A 152 1.82 -16.59 -1.48
C ALA A 152 2.65 -17.88 -1.65
N TYR A 153 3.62 -17.89 -2.57
CA TYR A 153 4.53 -19.02 -2.75
C TYR A 153 5.43 -19.26 -1.52
N TYR A 154 6.08 -18.21 -1.00
CA TYR A 154 6.96 -18.31 0.17
C TYR A 154 6.18 -18.75 1.42
N ASN A 155 5.03 -18.13 1.65
CA ASN A 155 4.12 -18.48 2.76
C ASN A 155 3.62 -19.93 2.63
N PHE A 156 3.23 -20.38 1.43
CA PHE A 156 2.81 -21.77 1.21
C PHE A 156 3.94 -22.78 1.44
N LYS A 157 5.16 -22.45 1.02
CA LYS A 157 6.35 -23.29 1.23
C LYS A 157 6.90 -23.22 2.65
N ASN A 158 6.47 -22.22 3.42
CA ASN A 158 6.98 -21.90 4.74
C ASN A 158 8.52 -21.78 4.75
N ILE A 159 9.04 -21.01 3.79
CA ILE A 159 10.47 -20.74 3.66
C ILE A 159 10.70 -19.23 3.77
N TYR A 160 11.79 -18.84 4.42
CA TYR A 160 12.21 -17.44 4.48
C TYR A 160 13.12 -17.13 3.28
N PRO A 161 12.85 -16.04 2.55
CA PRO A 161 13.80 -15.51 1.56
C PRO A 161 15.07 -14.96 2.22
N SER A 162 16.10 -14.69 1.42
CA SER A 162 17.17 -13.76 1.83
C SER A 162 16.62 -12.35 2.05
N VAL A 163 17.39 -11.47 2.69
CA VAL A 163 16.97 -10.07 2.91
C VAL A 163 16.80 -9.35 1.57
N GLU A 164 17.67 -9.62 0.61
CA GLU A 164 17.63 -9.03 -0.73
C GLU A 164 16.39 -9.48 -1.51
N GLU A 165 16.10 -10.79 -1.53
CA GLU A 165 14.89 -11.33 -2.15
C GLU A 165 13.61 -10.80 -1.47
N TYR A 166 13.63 -10.68 -0.14
CA TYR A 166 12.52 -10.06 0.59
C TYR A 166 12.30 -8.61 0.14
N ILE A 167 13.36 -7.81 0.00
CA ILE A 167 13.23 -6.40 -0.41
C ILE A 167 12.60 -6.31 -1.81
N ASP A 168 13.02 -7.17 -2.74
CA ASP A 168 12.47 -7.19 -4.10
C ASP A 168 10.99 -7.62 -4.14
N ILE A 169 10.60 -8.58 -3.31
CA ILE A 169 9.19 -9.01 -3.20
C ILE A 169 8.37 -7.93 -2.50
N ARG A 170 8.86 -7.38 -1.37
CA ARG A 170 8.14 -6.38 -0.58
C ARG A 170 7.93 -5.09 -1.34
N ASP A 171 8.89 -4.68 -2.17
CA ASP A 171 8.72 -3.53 -3.06
C ASP A 171 7.48 -3.67 -3.96
N LYS A 172 7.27 -4.88 -4.48
CA LYS A 172 6.09 -5.22 -5.27
C LYS A 172 4.85 -5.30 -4.38
N THR A 173 4.88 -6.05 -3.27
CA THR A 173 3.69 -6.29 -2.44
C THR A 173 3.23 -5.06 -1.65
N MET A 174 4.09 -4.07 -1.41
CA MET A 174 3.64 -2.77 -0.89
C MET A 174 2.92 -1.93 -1.95
N GLY A 175 3.19 -2.17 -3.25
CA GLY A 175 2.59 -1.40 -4.33
C GLY A 175 3.00 0.08 -4.32
N GLY A 176 4.21 0.40 -3.81
CA GLY A 176 4.69 1.78 -3.63
C GLY A 176 4.61 2.64 -4.90
N GLN A 177 4.89 2.04 -6.06
CA GLN A 177 4.78 2.74 -7.35
C GLN A 177 3.33 3.12 -7.69
N ALA A 178 2.37 2.19 -7.50
CA ALA A 178 0.96 2.47 -7.75
C ALA A 178 0.39 3.51 -6.77
N LEU A 179 0.84 3.48 -5.51
CA LEU A 179 0.52 4.49 -4.50
C LEU A 179 1.04 5.88 -4.87
N CYS A 180 2.27 5.94 -5.37
CA CYS A 180 2.88 7.15 -5.88
C CYS A 180 2.20 7.65 -7.16
N ASP A 181 1.69 6.78 -8.03
CA ASP A 181 0.86 7.22 -9.16
C ASP A 181 -0.44 7.85 -8.67
N LEU A 182 -1.14 7.21 -7.73
CA LEU A 182 -2.36 7.77 -7.12
C LEU A 182 -2.13 9.10 -6.41
N THR A 183 -0.89 9.35 -5.98
CA THR A 183 -0.49 10.62 -5.37
C THR A 183 -0.50 11.77 -6.39
N GLU A 184 -0.18 11.52 -7.67
CA GLU A 184 -0.36 12.50 -8.74
C GLU A 184 -1.85 12.85 -8.94
N VAL A 185 -2.73 11.84 -8.87
CA VAL A 185 -4.18 12.05 -8.93
C VAL A 185 -4.64 12.85 -7.71
N ALA A 186 -4.27 12.44 -6.50
CA ALA A 186 -4.67 13.09 -5.25
C ALA A 186 -4.22 14.56 -5.18
N SER A 187 -3.01 14.86 -5.65
CA SER A 187 -2.44 16.21 -5.67
C SER A 187 -2.85 17.04 -6.90
N CYS A 188 -3.72 16.51 -7.77
CA CYS A 188 -4.10 17.15 -9.04
C CYS A 188 -2.91 17.50 -9.94
N THR A 189 -1.83 16.71 -9.85
CA THR A 189 -0.53 17.03 -10.44
C THR A 189 0.02 15.80 -11.15
N ILE A 190 -0.46 15.56 -12.37
CA ILE A 190 0.13 14.54 -13.25
C ILE A 190 1.45 15.09 -13.77
N LEU A 191 2.56 14.46 -13.38
CA LEU A 191 3.87 14.93 -13.78
C LEU A 191 4.14 14.60 -15.26
N PRO A 192 4.84 15.46 -16.00
CA PRO A 192 5.43 15.09 -17.28
C PRO A 192 6.26 13.81 -17.15
N TYR A 193 6.21 12.95 -18.16
CA TYR A 193 6.78 11.60 -18.07
C TYR A 193 8.30 11.63 -17.85
N GLU A 194 8.99 12.59 -18.44
CA GLU A 194 10.42 12.84 -18.27
C GLU A 194 10.79 13.25 -16.84
N ILE A 195 9.93 13.99 -16.15
CA ILE A 195 10.11 14.37 -14.74
C ILE A 195 9.85 13.16 -13.86
N TYR A 196 8.77 12.43 -14.12
CA TYR A 196 8.46 11.22 -13.37
C TYR A 196 9.61 10.21 -13.44
N LEU A 197 10.19 10.01 -14.62
CA LEU A 197 11.33 9.11 -14.84
C LEU A 197 12.67 9.67 -14.34
N HIS A 198 12.73 10.92 -13.88
CA HIS A 198 13.96 11.49 -13.38
C HIS A 198 14.49 10.64 -12.20
N PRO A 199 15.80 10.30 -12.16
CA PRO A 199 16.35 9.37 -11.16
C PRO A 199 16.05 9.75 -9.71
N THR A 200 16.06 11.05 -9.39
CA THR A 200 15.67 11.55 -8.05
C THR A 200 14.22 11.22 -7.70
N ILE A 201 13.29 11.40 -8.64
CA ILE A 201 11.87 11.13 -8.42
C ILE A 201 11.64 9.62 -8.28
N GLN A 202 12.24 8.82 -9.16
CA GLN A 202 12.19 7.35 -9.06
C GLN A 202 12.75 6.84 -7.74
N ARG A 203 13.85 7.43 -7.24
CA ARG A 203 14.40 7.06 -5.93
C ARG A 203 13.48 7.45 -4.79
N ILE A 204 12.84 8.63 -4.84
CA ILE A 204 11.82 9.05 -3.86
C ILE A 204 10.65 8.04 -3.82
N ILE A 205 10.13 7.64 -4.99
CA ILE A 205 9.04 6.65 -5.12
C ILE A 205 9.45 5.29 -4.52
N LYS A 206 10.67 4.84 -4.80
CA LYS A 206 11.20 3.59 -4.24
C LYS A 206 11.31 3.67 -2.70
N LEU A 207 11.84 4.79 -2.19
CA LEU A 207 11.99 5.01 -0.75
C LEU A 207 10.65 5.07 -0.04
N SER A 208 9.62 5.71 -0.61
CA SER A 208 8.29 5.72 0.00
C SER A 208 7.69 4.32 0.12
N GLY A 209 7.87 3.47 -0.89
CA GLY A 209 7.47 2.06 -0.82
C GLY A 209 8.16 1.32 0.32
N TYR A 210 9.48 1.48 0.47
CA TYR A 210 10.24 0.86 1.57
C TYR A 210 9.79 1.35 2.94
N LEU A 211 9.63 2.67 3.11
CA LEU A 211 9.23 3.25 4.39
C LEU A 211 7.84 2.77 4.83
N MET A 212 6.87 2.74 3.90
CA MET A 212 5.53 2.23 4.19
C MET A 212 5.54 0.73 4.48
N GLY A 213 6.22 -0.06 3.63
CA GLY A 213 6.29 -1.51 3.78
C GLY A 213 6.96 -1.93 5.08
N TRP A 214 8.11 -1.35 5.41
CA TRP A 214 8.81 -1.70 6.64
C TRP A 214 8.13 -1.14 7.88
N ALA A 215 7.44 0.00 7.80
CA ALA A 215 6.56 0.45 8.87
C ALA A 215 5.45 -0.58 9.12
N ASN A 216 4.80 -1.09 8.07
CA ASN A 216 3.82 -2.16 8.20
C ASN A 216 4.41 -3.37 8.95
N ASP A 217 5.55 -3.88 8.48
CA ASP A 217 6.21 -5.06 9.05
C ASP A 217 6.62 -4.90 10.51
N ILE A 218 7.17 -3.73 10.87
CA ILE A 218 7.60 -3.42 12.24
C ILE A 218 6.41 -3.45 13.20
N TYR A 219 5.26 -2.94 12.77
CA TYR A 219 4.07 -2.91 13.59
C TYR A 219 3.31 -4.24 13.55
N SER A 220 3.35 -4.98 12.45
CA SER A 220 2.65 -6.26 12.27
C SER A 220 3.41 -7.50 12.72
N MET A 221 4.70 -7.39 13.04
CA MET A 221 5.59 -8.53 13.29
C MET A 221 5.04 -9.58 14.27
N GLU A 222 4.33 -9.19 15.33
CA GLU A 222 3.82 -10.15 16.32
C GLU A 222 2.62 -10.93 15.79
N LYS A 223 1.70 -10.24 15.11
CA LYS A 223 0.57 -10.86 14.42
C LYS A 223 1.08 -11.83 13.36
N GLU A 224 1.97 -11.36 12.49
CA GLU A 224 2.47 -12.14 11.36
C GLU A 224 3.31 -13.34 11.80
N LYS A 225 4.07 -13.19 12.90
CA LYS A 225 4.74 -14.33 13.54
C LYS A 225 3.75 -15.39 14.03
N ASN A 226 2.64 -14.98 14.63
CA ASN A 226 1.60 -15.90 15.10
C ASN A 226 0.83 -16.56 13.94
N ASP A 227 0.69 -15.85 12.82
CA ASP A 227 0.07 -16.34 11.60
C ASP A 227 1.03 -17.21 10.74
N ASN A 228 2.29 -17.38 11.16
CA ASN A 228 3.38 -18.06 10.44
C ASN A 228 3.65 -17.46 9.04
N GLU A 229 3.51 -16.15 8.91
CA GLU A 229 3.88 -15.43 7.69
C GLU A 229 5.41 -15.29 7.62
N THR A 230 5.96 -15.50 6.41
CA THR A 230 7.41 -15.57 6.18
C THR A 230 7.98 -14.30 5.55
N LEU A 231 7.12 -13.43 5.03
CA LEU A 231 7.46 -12.21 4.29
C LEU A 231 7.31 -10.96 5.17
N ASN A 232 8.07 -10.94 6.26
CA ASN A 232 8.20 -9.79 7.17
C ASN A 232 9.69 -9.47 7.40
N LEU A 233 10.12 -8.22 7.24
CA LEU A 233 11.52 -7.79 7.36
C LEU A 233 12.14 -8.22 8.69
N VAL A 234 11.41 -8.05 9.79
CA VAL A 234 11.89 -8.41 11.13
C VAL A 234 12.10 -9.93 11.21
N LEU A 235 11.14 -10.72 10.72
CA LEU A 235 11.22 -12.19 10.75
C LEU A 235 12.30 -12.73 9.79
N VAL A 236 12.43 -12.14 8.60
CA VAL A 236 13.47 -12.47 7.61
C VAL A 236 14.86 -12.15 8.16
N ILE A 237 15.05 -10.99 8.79
CA ILE A 237 16.33 -10.65 9.45
C ILE A 237 16.60 -11.64 10.59
N GLN A 238 15.59 -11.93 11.42
CA GLN A 238 15.72 -12.86 12.54
C GLN A 238 16.21 -14.23 12.06
N HIS A 239 15.56 -14.77 11.02
CA HIS A 239 15.89 -16.06 10.43
C HIS A 239 17.29 -16.04 9.78
N THR A 240 17.55 -15.07 8.90
CA THR A 240 18.79 -14.99 8.11
C THR A 240 20.03 -14.78 8.98
N ARG A 241 19.91 -13.97 10.04
CA ARG A 241 21.03 -13.64 10.95
C ARG A 241 21.09 -14.55 12.19
N ASN A 242 20.13 -15.46 12.34
CA ASN A 242 19.98 -16.33 13.52
C ASN A 242 20.09 -15.54 14.84
N CYS A 243 19.35 -14.44 14.95
CA CYS A 243 19.41 -13.53 16.10
C CYS A 243 18.09 -13.48 16.89
N THR A 244 18.09 -12.76 18.01
CA THR A 244 16.85 -12.54 18.78
C THR A 244 15.88 -11.64 18.01
N LEU A 245 14.58 -11.78 18.28
CA LEU A 245 13.54 -10.92 17.70
C LEU A 245 13.80 -9.42 18.00
N GLU A 246 14.25 -9.11 19.21
CA GLU A 246 14.62 -7.74 19.59
C GLU A 246 15.79 -7.19 18.74
N SER A 247 16.80 -8.03 18.46
CA SER A 247 17.93 -7.62 17.62
C SER A 247 17.50 -7.41 16.17
N ALA A 248 16.62 -8.27 15.66
CA ALA A 248 16.07 -8.14 14.32
C ALA A 248 15.20 -6.87 14.18
N LEU A 249 14.36 -6.57 15.18
CA LEU A 249 13.56 -5.36 15.23
C LEU A 249 14.44 -4.10 15.21
N LYS A 250 15.51 -4.07 16.01
CA LYS A 250 16.47 -2.95 15.99
C LYS A 250 17.11 -2.77 14.62
N ALA A 251 17.47 -3.86 13.95
CA ALA A 251 18.04 -3.80 12.61
C ALA A 251 17.03 -3.32 11.56
N ALA A 252 15.76 -3.73 11.65
CA ALA A 252 14.70 -3.25 10.76
C ALA A 252 14.42 -1.76 10.95
N ILE A 253 14.36 -1.28 12.20
CA ILE A 253 14.21 0.15 12.51
C ILE A 253 15.39 0.95 11.97
N GLN A 254 16.63 0.48 12.18
CA GLN A 254 17.81 1.17 11.63
C GLN A 254 17.76 1.26 10.10
N LEU A 255 17.38 0.17 9.42
CA LEU A 255 17.27 0.15 7.96
C LEU A 255 16.22 1.15 7.46
N HIS A 256 15.06 1.20 8.14
CA HIS A 256 14.02 2.19 7.89
C HIS A 256 14.55 3.62 8.08
N ASP A 257 15.19 3.92 9.20
CA ASP A 257 15.67 5.26 9.52
C ASP A 257 16.77 5.74 8.55
N ASP A 258 17.65 4.83 8.12
CA ASP A 258 18.67 5.15 7.11
C ASP A 258 18.04 5.57 5.78
N HIS A 259 16.97 4.87 5.34
CA HIS A 259 16.25 5.22 4.11
C HIS A 259 15.38 6.46 4.28
N LEU A 260 14.85 6.73 5.48
CA LEU A 260 14.17 7.97 5.79
C LEU A 260 15.13 9.15 5.68
N MET A 261 16.35 9.03 6.20
CA MET A 261 17.37 10.06 6.08
C MET A 261 17.78 10.31 4.62
N GLU A 262 17.84 9.25 3.79
CA GLU A 262 18.05 9.39 2.36
C GLU A 262 16.89 10.15 1.68
N PHE A 263 15.65 9.77 2.00
CA PHE A 263 14.44 10.43 1.48
C PHE A 263 14.48 11.93 1.78
N LEU A 264 14.74 12.31 3.03
CA LEU A 264 14.81 13.71 3.47
C LEU A 264 15.94 14.49 2.79
N ARG A 265 17.07 13.83 2.51
CA ARG A 265 18.18 14.43 1.76
C ARG A 265 17.80 14.69 0.30
N LEU A 266 17.06 13.79 -0.35
CA LEU A 266 16.57 13.99 -1.72
C LEU A 266 15.49 15.07 -1.77
N ARG A 267 14.56 15.04 -0.82
CA ARG A 267 13.51 16.05 -0.62
C ARG A 267 14.05 17.47 -0.51
N SER A 268 15.13 17.65 0.26
CA SER A 268 15.76 18.96 0.46
C SER A 268 16.65 19.41 -0.71
N LYS A 269 16.90 18.53 -1.69
CA LYS A 269 17.77 18.77 -2.84
C LYS A 269 17.10 18.32 -4.14
N LEU A 270 15.82 18.66 -4.29
CA LEU A 270 15.11 18.41 -5.54
C LEU A 270 15.83 19.14 -6.69
N PRO A 271 15.97 18.50 -7.87
CA PRO A 271 16.47 19.16 -9.06
C PRO A 271 15.63 20.38 -9.44
N ASP A 272 16.24 21.32 -10.17
CA ASP A 272 15.48 22.39 -10.81
C ASP A 272 14.77 21.83 -12.05
N PHE A 273 13.45 21.70 -11.95
CA PHE A 273 12.54 21.31 -13.03
C PHE A 273 11.88 22.53 -13.70
N HIS A 274 12.43 23.72 -13.49
CA HIS A 274 12.00 24.97 -14.09
C HIS A 274 10.52 25.28 -13.84
N GLU A 275 9.69 25.30 -14.88
CA GLU A 275 8.26 25.59 -14.78
C GLU A 275 7.48 24.54 -13.99
N HIS A 276 8.03 23.34 -13.80
CA HIS A 276 7.39 22.24 -13.05
C HIS A 276 7.81 22.16 -11.58
N ASN A 277 8.59 23.11 -11.07
CA ASN A 277 9.07 23.09 -9.68
C ASN A 277 7.93 23.03 -8.66
N GLU A 278 6.86 23.79 -8.85
CA GLU A 278 5.70 23.79 -7.93
C GLU A 278 4.94 22.47 -7.95
N ASP A 279 4.81 21.86 -9.13
CA ASP A 279 4.15 20.58 -9.32
C ASP A 279 4.93 19.43 -8.66
N VAL A 280 6.25 19.40 -8.85
CA VAL A 280 7.12 18.44 -8.19
C VAL A 280 7.10 18.62 -6.67
N GLU A 281 7.14 19.86 -6.19
CA GLU A 281 7.05 20.17 -4.75
C GLU A 281 5.73 19.66 -4.15
N ARG A 282 4.60 19.90 -4.85
CA ARG A 282 3.27 19.41 -4.42
C ARG A 282 3.21 17.89 -4.42
N TYR A 283 3.75 17.25 -5.45
CA TYR A 283 3.80 15.80 -5.56
C TYR A 283 4.60 15.16 -4.42
N VAL A 284 5.83 15.62 -4.19
CA VAL A 284 6.71 15.07 -3.16
C VAL A 284 6.17 15.36 -1.75
N SER A 285 5.59 16.55 -1.52
CA SER A 285 4.93 16.85 -0.24
C SER A 285 3.72 15.94 0.00
N SER A 286 2.99 15.58 -1.05
CA SER A 286 1.89 14.62 -0.93
C SER A 286 2.40 13.19 -0.65
N ILE A 287 3.60 12.82 -1.10
CA ILE A 287 4.25 11.55 -0.71
C ILE A 287 4.61 11.57 0.79
N GLU A 288 5.11 12.69 1.33
CA GLU A 288 5.38 12.84 2.77
C GLU A 288 4.10 12.61 3.59
N LEU A 289 2.99 13.22 3.17
CA LEU A 289 1.69 13.02 3.80
C LEU A 289 1.20 11.57 3.68
N MET A 290 1.43 10.91 2.55
CA MET A 290 1.09 9.50 2.35
C MET A 290 1.85 8.58 3.32
N ILE A 291 3.17 8.76 3.43
CA ILE A 291 4.02 8.00 4.36
C ILE A 291 3.54 8.18 5.81
N HIS A 292 3.22 9.42 6.22
CA HIS A 292 2.72 9.66 7.57
C HIS A 292 1.30 9.11 7.77
N GLY A 293 0.42 9.31 6.78
CA GLY A 293 -0.94 8.80 6.79
C GLY A 293 -1.02 7.30 7.02
N HIS A 294 -0.11 6.56 6.39
CA HIS A 294 0.07 5.14 6.63
C HIS A 294 0.39 4.83 8.10
N LEU A 295 1.32 5.57 8.71
CA LEU A 295 1.68 5.41 10.13
C LEU A 295 0.54 5.79 11.08
N ILE A 296 -0.24 6.84 10.78
CA ILE A 296 -1.45 7.20 11.54
C ILE A 296 -2.40 6.01 11.56
N TRP A 297 -2.68 5.45 10.40
CA TRP A 297 -3.61 4.33 10.28
C TRP A 297 -3.08 3.08 10.99
N ILE A 298 -1.81 2.71 10.76
CA ILE A 298 -1.21 1.55 11.43
C ILE A 298 -1.35 1.69 12.95
N ARG A 299 -1.04 2.84 13.53
CA ARG A 299 -1.10 3.02 15.00
C ARG A 299 -2.51 2.98 15.59
N GLN A 300 -3.52 3.26 14.78
CA GLN A 300 -4.93 3.28 15.18
C GLN A 300 -5.64 1.97 14.89
N ALA A 301 -5.21 1.23 13.87
CA ALA A 301 -5.77 -0.06 13.55
C ALA A 301 -5.60 -0.96 14.77
N SER A 302 -6.72 -1.49 15.27
CA SER A 302 -6.79 -2.45 16.39
C SER A 302 -6.08 -3.78 16.11
N ARG A 303 -5.38 -3.89 14.97
CA ARG A 303 -4.50 -5.00 14.56
C ARG A 303 -3.22 -5.12 15.40
N TYR A 304 -2.85 -4.11 16.21
CA TYR A 304 -1.52 -4.05 16.86
C TYR A 304 -1.52 -3.88 18.39
N GLU A 305 -2.64 -4.14 19.06
CA GLU A 305 -2.66 -4.23 20.54
C GLU A 305 -2.18 -5.61 20.98
N VAL A 306 -0.87 -5.78 21.17
CA VAL A 306 -0.32 -6.92 21.90
C VAL A 306 0.77 -6.43 22.86
N GLU A 307 0.68 -6.87 24.12
CA GLU A 307 1.66 -6.60 25.17
C GLU A 307 2.83 -7.59 25.04
N LEU A 308 4.05 -7.06 24.91
CA LEU A 308 5.28 -7.84 25.04
C LEU A 308 5.35 -8.44 26.46
N GLN A 309 5.19 -9.76 26.58
CA GLN A 309 5.56 -10.54 27.77
C GLN A 309 7.07 -10.77 27.84
#